data_AF-A0A5K0XGZ8-F1
#
_entry.id   AF-A0A5K0XGZ8-F1
#
_cell.length_a   1.000
_cell.length_b   1.000
_cell.length_c   1.000
_cell.angle_alpha   90.00
_cell.angle_beta   90.00
_cell.angle_gamma   90.00
#
_symmetry.space_group_name_H-M   'P 1'
#
loop_
_entity.id
_entity.type
_entity.pdbx_description
1 polymer ?
#
loop_
_entity_poly.entity_id
_entity_poly.type
_entity_poly.pdbx_seq_one_letter_code
_entity_poly.pdbx_strand_id
1 'polypeptide(L)' 'ALEVIELDQKTQLVMELDGHVLQCVRDQNGNHVIQKCIECLPSEKIEFIISAFHGQVFTLSKHPYGCRVIQ' A
#
# COMPACT_ATOMS: atom_id res chain seq x y z
N ALA A 1 -0.45 -15.08 1.07
CA ALA A 1 -1.86 -14.89 0.71
C ALA A 1 -2.02 -14.24 -0.67
N LEU A 2 -1.46 -13.05 -0.91
CA LEU A 2 -1.55 -12.34 -2.21
C LEU A 2 -0.89 -13.04 -3.43
N GLU A 3 -0.14 -14.13 -3.23
CA GLU A 3 0.62 -14.79 -4.30
C GLU A 3 -0.14 -15.92 -5.01
N VAL A 4 -1.29 -16.38 -4.47
CA VAL A 4 -1.98 -17.60 -4.94
C VAL A 4 -3.44 -17.36 -5.37
N ILE A 5 -3.92 -16.11 -5.26
CA ILE A 5 -5.32 -15.74 -5.56
C ILE A 5 -5.45 -14.99 -6.88
N GLU A 6 -6.63 -15.07 -7.50
CA GLU A 6 -6.94 -14.37 -8.74
C GLU A 6 -7.00 -12.85 -8.54
N LEU A 7 -6.76 -12.09 -9.61
CA LEU A 7 -6.60 -10.63 -9.57
C LEU A 7 -7.82 -9.92 -8.95
N ASP A 8 -9.03 -10.40 -9.23
CA ASP A 8 -10.27 -9.82 -8.69
C ASP A 8 -10.38 -10.03 -7.18
N GLN A 9 -9.98 -11.19 -6.67
CA GLN A 9 -9.94 -11.46 -5.23
C GLN A 9 -8.87 -10.63 -4.53
N LYS A 10 -7.68 -10.45 -5.14
CA LYS A 10 -6.66 -9.52 -4.62
C LYS A 10 -7.20 -8.10 -4.54
N THR A 11 -7.92 -7.67 -5.57
CA THR A 11 -8.51 -6.33 -5.63
C THR A 11 -9.51 -6.13 -4.50
N GLN A 12 -10.43 -7.09 -4.28
CA GLN A 12 -11.39 -7.00 -3.18
C GLN A 12 -10.71 -6.91 -1.82
N LEU A 13 -9.70 -7.74 -1.56
CA LEU A 13 -8.92 -7.70 -0.32
C LEU A 13 -8.21 -6.36 -0.12
N VAL A 14 -7.64 -5.79 -1.18
CA VAL A 14 -6.91 -4.52 -1.09
C VAL A 14 -7.84 -3.34 -0.86
N MET A 15 -9.08 -3.39 -1.36
CA MET A 15 -10.08 -2.35 -1.08
C MET A 15 -10.43 -2.22 0.42
N GLU A 16 -10.23 -3.27 1.24
CA GLU A 16 -10.41 -3.17 2.69
C GLU A 16 -9.39 -2.24 3.37
N LEU A 17 -8.29 -1.93 2.69
CA LEU A 17 -7.26 -1.00 3.18
C LEU A 17 -7.62 0.48 2.90
N ASP A 18 -8.69 0.75 2.15
CA ASP A 18 -9.11 2.12 1.88
C ASP A 18 -9.45 2.85 3.18
N GLY A 19 -9.04 4.12 3.26
CA GLY A 19 -9.08 4.93 4.48
C GLY A 19 -8.01 4.59 5.54
N HIS A 20 -7.28 3.48 5.42
CA HIS A 20 -6.30 3.02 6.43
C HIS A 20 -4.84 3.00 5.92
N VAL A 21 -4.62 3.36 4.65
CA VAL A 21 -3.31 3.27 3.98
C VAL A 21 -2.16 3.88 4.80
N LEU A 22 -2.31 5.11 5.30
CA LEU A 22 -1.25 5.79 6.06
C LEU A 22 -0.94 5.12 7.40
N GLN A 23 -1.94 4.51 8.04
CA GLN A 23 -1.72 3.73 9.25
C GLN A 23 -0.94 2.45 8.90
N CYS A 24 -1.32 1.75 7.82
CA CYS A 24 -0.63 0.55 7.37
C CYS A 24 0.84 0.81 7.00
N VAL A 25 1.14 1.90 6.28
CA VAL A 25 2.52 2.26 5.92
C VAL A 25 3.40 2.55 7.14
N ARG A 26 2.81 3.05 8.22
CA ARG A 26 3.52 3.35 9.47
C ARG A 26 3.63 2.15 10.41
N ASP A 27 2.96 1.05 10.11
CA ASP A 27 3.03 -0.19 10.88
C ASP A 27 4.21 -1.06 10.46
N GLN A 28 4.80 -1.79 11.42
CA GLN A 28 5.96 -2.65 11.20
C GLN A 28 5.69 -3.81 10.23
N ASN A 29 4.44 -4.28 10.13
CA ASN A 29 4.01 -5.35 9.24
C ASN A 29 3.20 -4.81 8.06
N GLY A 30 2.35 -3.80 8.31
CA GLY A 30 1.48 -3.20 7.30
C GLY A 30 2.23 -2.60 6.12
N ASN A 31 3.44 -2.07 6.33
CA ASN A 31 4.26 -1.54 5.24
C ASN A 31 4.58 -2.61 4.18
N HIS A 32 4.78 -3.87 4.58
CA HIS A 32 5.03 -4.97 3.67
C HIS A 32 3.78 -5.32 2.84
N VAL A 33 2.59 -5.19 3.43
CA VAL A 33 1.33 -5.40 2.70
C VAL A 33 1.17 -4.33 1.63
N ILE A 34 1.35 -3.05 1.98
CA ILE A 34 1.23 -1.94 1.03
C ILE A 34 2.26 -2.05 -0.10
N GLN A 35 3.51 -2.37 0.23
CA GLN A 35 4.55 -2.61 -0.78
C GLN A 35 4.15 -3.75 -1.73
N LYS A 36 3.64 -4.87 -1.20
CA LYS A 36 3.20 -5.99 -2.03
C LYS A 36 1.99 -5.63 -2.91
N CYS A 37 1.07 -4.80 -2.43
CA CYS A 37 -0.04 -4.27 -3.23
C CYS A 37 0.49 -3.48 -4.43
N ILE A 38 1.47 -2.60 -4.22
CA ILE A 38 2.10 -1.79 -5.27
C ILE A 38 2.83 -2.67 -6.29
N GLU A 39 3.54 -3.71 -5.83
CA GLU A 39 4.27 -4.62 -6.71
C GLU A 39 3.38 -5.56 -7.54
N CYS A 40 2.22 -5.95 -7.01
CA CYS A 40 1.42 -7.06 -7.56
C CYS A 40 0.11 -6.64 -8.23
N LEU A 41 -0.33 -5.39 -8.06
CA LEU A 41 -1.60 -4.91 -8.61
C LEU A 41 -1.39 -3.78 -9.64
N PRO A 42 -2.24 -3.72 -10.68
CA PRO A 42 -2.27 -2.58 -11.59
C PRO A 42 -2.57 -1.28 -10.84
N SER A 43 -1.97 -0.18 -11.27
CA SER A 43 -2.11 1.14 -10.62
C SER A 43 -3.57 1.61 -10.56
N GLU A 44 -4.39 1.24 -11.54
CA GLU A 44 -5.82 1.56 -11.58
C GLU A 44 -6.62 0.91 -10.44
N LYS A 45 -6.11 -0.18 -9.86
CA LYS A 45 -6.73 -0.88 -8.73
C LYS A 45 -6.27 -0.35 -7.37
N ILE A 46 -5.20 0.44 -7.34
CA ILE A 46 -4.56 0.94 -6.11
C ILE A 46 -4.39 2.47 -6.12
N GLU A 47 -5.17 3.17 -6.94
CA GLU A 47 -5.11 4.63 -7.04
C GLU A 47 -5.32 5.33 -5.68
N PHE A 48 -6.15 4.75 -4.81
CA PHE A 48 -6.37 5.23 -3.45
C PHE A 48 -5.10 5.16 -2.58
N ILE A 49 -4.25 4.15 -2.79
CA ILE A 49 -2.95 4.02 -2.10
C ILE A 49 -2.02 5.14 -2.55
N ILE A 50 -1.91 5.35 -3.87
CA ILE A 50 -1.05 6.39 -4.46
C ILE A 50 -1.52 7.77 -3.99
N SER A 51 -2.84 7.99 -4.02
CA SER A 51 -3.46 9.25 -3.60
C SER A 51 -3.22 9.55 -2.12
N ALA A 52 -3.20 8.52 -1.26
CA ALA A 52 -2.89 8.70 0.16
C ALA A 52 -1.46 9.19 0.42
N PHE A 53 -0.53 9.02 -0.53
CA PHE A 53 0.84 9.50 -0.41
C PHE A 53 1.01 10.95 -0.84
N HIS A 54 0.06 11.52 -1.59
CA HIS A 54 0.10 12.93 -1.97
C HIS A 54 0.15 13.82 -0.73
N GLY A 55 1.11 14.76 -0.72
CA GLY A 55 1.38 15.63 0.45
C GLY A 55 2.07 14.92 1.63
N GLN A 56 2.27 13.61 1.58
CA GLN A 56 2.93 12.83 2.64
C GLN A 56 4.32 12.32 2.25
N VAL A 57 4.68 12.35 0.95
CA VAL A 57 5.94 11.78 0.42
C VAL A 57 7.16 12.16 1.26
N PHE A 58 7.40 13.45 1.52
CA PHE A 58 8.55 13.90 2.31
C PHE A 58 8.58 13.32 3.73
N THR A 59 7.43 13.26 4.39
CA THR A 59 7.30 12.71 5.75
C THR A 59 7.54 11.21 5.73
N LEU A 60 6.94 10.49 4.78
CA LEU A 60 7.07 9.04 4.64
C LEU A 60 8.49 8.63 4.26
N SER A 61 9.18 9.39 3.41
CA SER A 61 10.59 9.15 3.06
C SER A 61 11.54 9.19 4.27
N LYS A 62 11.17 9.84 5.37
CA LYS A 62 11.96 9.89 6.61
C LYS A 62 11.49 8.88 7.67
N HIS A 63 10.37 8.20 7.44
CA HIS A 63 9.81 7.24 8.38
C HIS A 63 10.51 5.87 8.26
N PRO A 64 10.88 5.19 9.36
CA PRO A 64 11.62 3.92 9.34
C PRO A 64 11.00 2.80 8.47
N TYR A 65 9.67 2.79 8.37
CA TYR A 65 8.92 1.86 7.52
C TYR A 65 8.38 2.52 6.25
N GLY A 66 8.07 3.82 6.32
CA GLY A 66 7.44 4.53 5.20
C GLY A 66 8.41 4.74 4.05
N CYS A 67 9.71 4.90 4.33
CA CYS A 67 10.72 5.09 3.31
C CYS A 67 10.81 3.88 2.37
N ARG A 68 10.55 2.67 2.88
CA ARG A 68 10.58 1.42 2.11
C ARG A 68 9.44 1.31 1.11
N VAL A 69 8.32 1.95 1.39
CA VAL A 69 7.13 1.95 0.52
C VAL A 69 7.24 3.02 -0.58
N ILE A 70 7.97 4.12 -0.31
CA ILE A 70 8.16 5.23 -1.26
C ILE A 70 9.29 4.97 -2.28
N GLN A 71 10.26 4.12 -1.93
CA GLN A 71 11.38 3.73 -2.80
C GLN A 71 10.94 2.77 -3.91
#